data_AF-A0A661IE01-F1
#
_entry.id   AF-A0A661IE01-F1
#
_cell.length_a   1.000
_cell.length_b   1.000
_cell.length_c   1.000
_cell.angle_alpha   90.00
_cell.angle_beta   90.00
_cell.angle_gamma   90.00
#
_symmetry.space_group_name_H-M   'P 1'
#
loop_
_entity.id
_entity.type
_entity.pdbx_description
1 polymer ?
#
loop_
_entity_poly.entity_id
_entity_poly.type
_entity_poly.pdbx_seq_one_letter_code
_entity_poly.pdbx_strand_id
1 'polypeptide(L)' 'MDVKVRTYAEIDLDALHENYLYLLSKLSSSVGVLAVIKADAYGHGALPVGRCLERAGVK' A
#
# COMPACT_ATOMS: atom_id res chain seq x y z
N MET A 1 16.02 9.41 9.96
CA MET A 1 16.01 9.60 11.43
C MET A 1 16.63 8.36 12.02
N ASP A 2 17.73 8.50 12.75
CA ASP A 2 18.41 7.35 13.37
C ASP A 2 17.74 7.09 14.73
N VAL A 3 16.61 6.39 14.71
CA VAL A 3 15.85 6.04 15.90
C VAL A 3 16.36 4.69 16.40
N LYS A 4 17.08 4.69 17.53
CA LYS A 4 17.60 3.46 18.14
C LYS A 4 16.45 2.72 18.84
N VAL A 5 15.79 1.81 18.12
CA VAL A 5 14.74 0.92 18.65
C VAL A 5 15.24 -0.52 18.78
N ARG A 6 14.78 -1.24 19.81
CA ARG A 6 15.14 -2.67 20.00
C ARG A 6 14.33 -3.64 19.13
N THR A 7 13.13 -3.22 18.72
CA THR A 7 12.22 -4.01 17.90
C THR A 7 11.57 -3.08 16.90
N TYR A 8 11.48 -3.52 15.66
CA TYR A 8 10.86 -2.78 14.56
C TYR A 8 10.18 -3.74 13.60
N ALA A 9 9.27 -3.21 12.79
CA ALA A 9 8.64 -3.93 11.69
C ALA A 9 9.00 -3.23 10.39
N GLU A 10 9.46 -4.00 9.41
CA GLU A 10 9.70 -3.52 8.05
C GLU A 10 8.43 -3.70 7.23
N ILE A 11 8.11 -2.70 6.42
CA ILE A 11 6.98 -2.73 5.51
C ILE A 11 7.53 -2.71 4.09
N ASP A 12 7.29 -3.79 3.35
CA ASP A 12 7.67 -3.92 1.95
C ASP A 12 6.60 -3.27 1.06
N LEU A 13 6.92 -2.10 0.50
CA LEU A 13 6.02 -1.38 -0.40
C LEU A 13 6.04 -1.92 -1.83
N ASP A 14 7.10 -2.64 -2.24
CA ASP A 14 7.16 -3.27 -3.56
C ASP A 14 6.19 -4.45 -3.59
N ALA A 15 6.14 -5.25 -2.51
CA ALA A 15 5.13 -6.29 -2.35
C ALA A 15 3.70 -5.74 -2.42
N LEU A 16 3.43 -4.60 -1.80
CA LEU A 16 2.13 -3.93 -1.88
C LEU A 16 1.80 -3.49 -3.32
N HIS A 17 2.77 -2.92 -4.03
CA HIS A 17 2.62 -2.49 -5.41
C HIS A 17 2.31 -3.66 -6.34
N GLU A 18 3.06 -4.76 -6.25
CA GLU A 18 2.84 -5.97 -7.04
C GLU A 18 1.46 -6.61 -6.74
N ASN A 19 1.04 -6.62 -5.47
CA ASN A 19 -0.29 -7.09 -5.09
C ASN A 19 -1.41 -6.28 -5.76
N TYR A 20 -1.24 -4.95 -5.84
CA TYR A 20 -2.19 -4.07 -6.51
C TYR A 20 -2.21 -4.32 -8.03
N LEU A 21 -1.06 -4.43 -8.68
CA LEU A 21 -0.97 -4.74 -10.11
C LEU A 21 -1.58 -6.10 -10.45
N TYR A 22 -1.32 -7.11 -9.61
CA TYR A 22 -1.93 -8.42 -9.74
C TYR A 22 -3.45 -8.33 -9.67
N LEU A 23 -4.01 -7.58 -8.71
CA LEU A 23 -5.45 -7.38 -8.60
C LEU A 23 -6.03 -6.69 -9.84
N LEU A 24 -5.37 -5.63 -10.34
CA LEU A 24 -5.78 -4.97 -11.59
C LEU A 24 -5.78 -5.92 -12.78
N SER A 25 -4.80 -6.83 -12.88
CA SER A 25 -4.74 -7.82 -13.97
C SER A 25 -5.94 -8.78 -14.02
N LYS A 26 -6.71 -8.87 -12.93
CA LYS A 26 -7.92 -9.71 -12.83
C LYS A 26 -9.21 -8.94 -13.06
N LEU A 27 -9.16 -7.60 -13.14
CA LEU A 27 -10.33 -6.75 -13.28
C LEU A 27 -10.46 -6.21 -14.71
N SER A 28 -11.70 -5.96 -15.13
CA SER A 28 -11.96 -5.16 -16.32
C SER A 28 -11.51 -3.71 -16.06
N SER A 29 -11.05 -3.01 -17.10
CA SER A 29 -10.65 -1.60 -17.03
C SER A 29 -11.78 -0.65 -16.61
N SER A 30 -13.04 -1.10 -16.70
CA SER A 30 -14.22 -0.36 -16.22
C SER A 30 -14.45 -0.44 -14.71
N VAL A 31 -13.75 -1.32 -14.00
CA VAL A 31 -13.93 -1.53 -12.55
C VAL A 31 -12.93 -0.67 -11.78
N GLY A 32 -13.44 0.22 -10.93
CA GLY A 32 -12.62 1.00 -10.01
C GLY A 32 -12.15 0.17 -8.81
N VAL A 33 -11.01 0.56 -8.23
CA VAL A 33 -10.47 -0.02 -6.99
C VAL A 33 -10.49 1.04 -5.89
N LEU A 34 -11.11 0.72 -4.76
CA LEU A 34 -11.06 1.53 -3.55
C LEU A 34 -10.09 0.90 -2.55
N ALA A 35 -8.91 1.51 -2.37
CA ALA A 35 -7.95 1.06 -1.37
C ALA A 35 -8.40 1.44 0.04
N VAL A 36 -8.73 0.45 0.87
CA VAL A 36 -9.11 0.67 2.26
C VAL A 36 -7.85 0.66 3.12
N ILE A 37 -7.41 1.85 3.56
CA ILE A 37 -6.21 2.04 4.39
C ILE A 37 -6.52 2.51 5.82
N LYS A 38 -7.67 2.09 6.35
CA LYS A 38 -8.08 2.39 7.73
C LYS A 38 -7.09 1.84 8.76
N ALA A 39 -7.17 2.33 10.01
CA ALA A 39 -6.31 1.90 11.11
C ALA A 39 -4.81 1.98 10.76
N ASP A 40 -4.40 3.13 10.22
CA ASP A 40 -3.03 3.39 9.77
C ASP A 40 -2.52 2.37 8.73
N ALA A 41 -3.32 2.12 7.70
CA ALA A 41 -3.11 1.01 6.76
C ALA A 41 -2.92 -0.34 7.46
N TYR A 42 -3.81 -0.67 8.42
CA TYR A 42 -3.71 -1.90 9.21
C TYR A 42 -2.35 -2.06 9.90
N GLY A 43 -1.78 -0.96 10.41
CA GLY A 43 -0.47 -0.93 11.07
C GLY A 43 0.74 -0.90 10.14
N HIS A 44 0.55 -0.75 8.82
CA HIS A 44 1.64 -0.67 7.83
C HIS A 44 2.09 0.79 7.57
N GLY A 45 1.39 1.78 8.13
CA GLY A 45 1.64 3.20 7.93
C GLY A 45 0.84 3.78 6.76
N ALA A 46 -0.19 4.55 7.07
CA ALA A 46 -1.15 5.07 6.09
C ALA A 46 -0.51 6.01 5.07
N LEU A 47 0.44 6.86 5.47
CA LEU A 47 1.08 7.81 4.56
C LEU A 47 1.97 7.12 3.50
N PRO A 48 2.94 6.25 3.87
CA PRO A 48 3.75 5.56 2.87
C PRO A 48 2.91 4.63 1.97
N VAL A 49 1.96 3.89 2.55
CA VAL A 49 1.03 3.01 1.80
C VAL A 49 0.15 3.82 0.85
N GLY A 50 -0.47 4.90 1.32
CA GLY A 50 -1.33 5.76 0.52
C GLY A 50 -0.59 6.36 -0.67
N ARG A 51 0.63 6.87 -0.47
CA ARG A 51 1.47 7.38 -1.56
C ARG A 51 1.90 6.30 -2.55
N CYS A 52 2.16 5.08 -2.07
CA CYS A 52 2.47 3.95 -2.94
C CYS A 52 1.30 3.64 -3.88
N LEU A 53 0.09 3.53 -3.32
CA LEU A 53 -1.13 3.20 -4.06
C LEU A 53 -1.60 4.34 -4.98
N GLU A 54 -1.51 5.59 -4.53
CA GLU A 54 -1.79 6.78 -5.36
C GLU A 54 -0.88 6.82 -6.59
N ARG A 55 0.44 6.62 -6.42
CA ARG A 55 1.39 6.55 -7.54
C ARG A 55 1.13 5.38 -8.48
N ALA A 56 0.60 4.27 -7.96
CA ALA A 56 0.24 3.10 -8.76
C ALA A 56 -1.06 3.31 -9.56
N GLY A 57 -1.85 4.35 -9.27
CA GLY A 57 -3.05 4.71 -10.02
C GLY A 57 -4.38 4.48 -9.29
N VAL A 58 -4.35 4.18 -7.98
CA VAL A 58 -5.56 4.26 -7.13
C VAL A 58 -6.01 5.72 -7.07
N LYS A 59 -7.30 5.96 -7.28
CA LYS A 59 -7.92 7.30 -7.30
C LYS A 59 -8.81 7.54 -6.10
#